data_AF-A0A5R9DTP2-F1
#
_entry.id   AF-A0A5R9DTP2-F1
#
_cell.length_a   1.000
_cell.length_b   1.000
_cell.length_c   1.000
_cell.angle_alpha   90.00
_cell.angle_beta   90.00
_cell.angle_gamma   90.00
#
_symmetry.space_group_name_H-M   'P 1'
#
loop_
_entity.id
_entity.type
_entity.pdbx_description
1 polymer ?
#
loop_
_entity_poly.entity_id
_entity_poly.type
_entity_poly.pdbx_seq_one_letter_code
_entity_poly.pdbx_strand_id
1 'polypeptide(L)'
;MDAATLDWIAGNPPPPAADTPRLAADDIPVLTPDPAWFTSPVQAEGLHGISHGARTSVLAFLLARAHKLDGPHTAALCTAAALHDCRRHDDRADPEHGRRAADWFTEHAEHVLPALGQDVPPALREEAASAIAVHNLPYDAFTPAQHTAYQRAPHLTDLLKAADCLDRYRLPLERWWPNLIHLRVAVPDWLPPLAHGLVVHSEQARFHGAGHRDALTDALTALTR
;
A
#
# COMPACT_ATOMS: atom_id res chain seq x y z
N MET A 1 5.91 -2.33 -15.58
CA MET A 1 5.81 -3.79 -15.83
C MET A 1 5.79 -4.03 -17.34
N ASP A 2 6.36 -5.12 -17.85
CA ASP A 2 6.22 -5.48 -19.27
C ASP A 2 4.96 -6.32 -19.54
N ALA A 3 4.54 -6.40 -20.81
CA ALA A 3 3.30 -7.09 -21.20
C ALA A 3 3.33 -8.59 -20.88
N ALA A 4 4.46 -9.27 -21.10
CA ALA A 4 4.57 -10.70 -20.84
C ALA A 4 4.42 -11.03 -19.35
N THR A 5 4.99 -10.20 -18.48
CA THR A 5 4.83 -10.30 -17.03
C THR A 5 3.38 -10.07 -16.62
N LEU A 6 2.74 -9.05 -17.18
CA LEU A 6 1.34 -8.73 -16.88
C LEU A 6 0.39 -9.85 -17.32
N ASP A 7 0.58 -10.39 -18.53
CA ASP A 7 -0.19 -11.53 -19.04
C ASP A 7 -0.03 -12.76 -18.15
N TRP A 8 1.19 -13.02 -17.68
CA TRP A 8 1.45 -14.11 -16.74
C TRP A 8 0.73 -13.88 -15.40
N ILE A 9 0.79 -12.67 -14.82
CA ILE A 9 0.07 -12.36 -13.58
C ILE A 9 -1.43 -12.57 -13.79
N ALA A 10 -2.00 -12.04 -14.87
CA ALA A 10 -3.43 -12.16 -15.19
C ALA A 10 -3.87 -13.63 -15.37
N GLY A 11 -3.00 -14.49 -15.92
CA GLY A 11 -3.25 -15.91 -16.11
C GLY A 11 -3.17 -16.77 -14.84
N ASN A 12 -2.73 -16.22 -13.71
CA ASN A 12 -2.54 -16.96 -12.46
C ASN A 12 -3.33 -16.34 -11.28
N PRO A 13 -4.64 -16.11 -11.39
CA PRO A 13 -5.39 -15.47 -10.30
C PRO A 13 -5.36 -16.31 -9.00
N PRO A 14 -5.39 -15.67 -7.81
CA PRO A 14 -5.64 -16.40 -6.57
C PRO A 14 -7.04 -17.02 -6.58
N PRO A 15 -7.32 -17.99 -5.67
CA PRO A 15 -8.64 -18.60 -5.57
C PRO A 15 -9.76 -17.55 -5.40
N PRO A 16 -10.91 -17.72 -6.06
CA PRO A 16 -12.04 -16.81 -5.89
C PRO A 16 -12.60 -16.91 -4.47
N ALA A 17 -13.12 -15.80 -3.97
CA ALA A 17 -13.84 -15.78 -2.70
C ALA A 17 -15.30 -16.20 -2.90
N ALA A 18 -15.86 -16.89 -1.90
CA ALA A 18 -17.26 -17.31 -1.92
C ALA A 18 -18.22 -16.11 -1.82
N ASP A 19 -17.88 -15.13 -0.99
CA ASP A 19 -18.67 -13.93 -0.75
C ASP A 19 -17.80 -12.68 -0.88
N THR A 20 -18.12 -11.84 -1.87
CA THR A 20 -17.49 -10.52 -2.04
C THR A 20 -18.47 -9.44 -1.56
N PRO A 21 -18.09 -8.57 -0.62
CA PRO A 21 -18.96 -7.49 -0.19
C PRO A 21 -19.21 -6.52 -1.35
N ARG A 22 -20.40 -5.92 -1.40
CA ARG A 22 -20.63 -4.81 -2.32
C ARG A 22 -19.76 -3.63 -1.92
N LEU A 23 -18.95 -3.17 -2.86
CA LEU A 23 -18.09 -2.00 -2.73
C LEU A 23 -18.66 -0.91 -3.63
N ALA A 24 -18.66 0.34 -3.16
CA ALA A 24 -18.89 1.48 -4.04
C ALA A 24 -17.52 2.09 -4.36
N ALA A 25 -17.16 2.17 -5.64
CA ALA A 25 -15.88 2.73 -6.07
C ALA A 25 -15.68 4.16 -5.53
N ASP A 26 -16.75 4.96 -5.56
CA ASP A 26 -16.74 6.36 -5.13
C ASP A 26 -16.43 6.55 -3.63
N ASP A 27 -16.63 5.51 -2.82
CA ASP A 27 -16.34 5.52 -1.39
C ASP A 27 -14.87 5.17 -1.08
N ILE A 28 -14.10 4.70 -2.07
CA ILE A 28 -12.73 4.24 -1.89
C ILE A 28 -11.75 5.36 -2.28
N PRO A 29 -11.01 5.94 -1.34
CA PRO A 29 -10.08 7.01 -1.64
C PRO A 29 -8.89 6.47 -2.45
N VAL A 30 -8.56 7.17 -3.54
CA VAL A 30 -7.36 6.92 -4.35
C VAL A 30 -6.32 7.98 -4.00
N LEU A 31 -5.35 7.61 -3.17
CA LEU A 31 -4.21 8.45 -2.82
C LEU A 31 -3.11 8.19 -3.85
N THR A 32 -2.71 9.22 -4.60
CA THR A 32 -1.67 9.11 -5.62
C THR A 32 -0.44 9.86 -5.14
N PRO A 33 0.67 9.18 -4.83
CA PRO A 33 1.91 9.85 -4.45
C PRO A 33 2.42 10.79 -5.53
N ASP A 34 2.93 11.96 -5.14
CA ASP A 34 3.57 12.88 -6.07
C ASP A 34 4.95 12.33 -6.51
N PRO A 35 5.28 12.33 -7.81
CA PRO A 35 6.61 11.92 -8.30
C PRO A 35 7.78 12.61 -7.58
N ALA A 36 7.63 13.86 -7.14
CA ALA A 36 8.67 14.62 -6.46
C ALA A 36 9.01 14.11 -5.05
N TRP A 37 8.18 13.26 -4.47
CA TRP A 37 8.45 12.65 -3.16
C TRP A 37 9.49 11.52 -3.27
N PHE A 38 9.62 10.95 -4.46
CA PHE A 38 10.57 9.88 -4.75
C PHE A 38 11.99 10.41 -4.91
N THR A 39 12.98 9.55 -4.65
CA THR A 39 14.40 9.92 -4.74
C THR A 39 14.87 10.16 -6.16
N SER A 40 14.16 9.62 -7.16
CA SER A 40 14.37 9.89 -8.58
C SER A 40 13.13 9.55 -9.41
N PRO A 41 13.01 10.06 -10.65
CA PRO A 41 11.93 9.66 -11.57
C PRO A 41 11.90 8.15 -11.87
N VAL A 42 13.07 7.50 -11.89
CA VAL A 42 13.17 6.04 -12.09
C VAL A 42 12.52 5.29 -10.93
N GLN A 43 12.70 5.76 -9.69
CA GLN A 43 12.03 5.15 -8.52
C GLN A 43 10.54 5.46 -8.49
N ALA A 44 10.12 6.66 -8.91
CA ALA A 44 8.70 7.01 -9.00
C ALA A 44 7.92 6.09 -9.97
N GLU A 45 8.55 5.63 -11.05
CA GLU A 45 7.97 4.72 -12.05
C GLU A 45 8.35 3.24 -11.84
N GLY A 46 9.12 2.94 -10.78
CA GLY A 46 9.66 1.62 -10.49
C GLY A 46 8.66 0.65 -9.85
N LEU A 47 9.15 -0.51 -9.43
CA LEU A 47 8.32 -1.58 -8.81
C LEU A 47 7.67 -1.14 -7.49
N HIS A 48 8.31 -0.22 -6.79
CA HIS A 48 7.84 0.35 -5.52
C HIS A 48 7.39 1.81 -5.67
N GLY A 49 7.12 2.23 -6.92
CA GLY A 49 6.77 3.60 -7.29
C GLY A 49 5.32 3.99 -7.02
N ILE A 50 4.84 5.01 -7.72
CA ILE A 50 3.53 5.65 -7.53
C ILE A 50 2.37 4.65 -7.61
N SER A 51 2.39 3.76 -8.61
CA SER A 51 1.33 2.74 -8.77
C SER A 51 1.23 1.81 -7.56
N HIS A 52 2.37 1.40 -7.00
CA HIS A 52 2.41 0.55 -5.81
C HIS A 52 1.89 1.31 -4.59
N GLY A 53 2.42 2.49 -4.28
CA GLY A 53 1.93 3.30 -3.15
C GLY A 53 0.43 3.58 -3.24
N ALA A 54 -0.07 3.87 -4.45
CA ALA A 54 -1.49 4.14 -4.67
C ALA A 54 -2.36 2.89 -4.43
N ARG A 55 -2.02 1.72 -5.00
CA ARG A 55 -2.76 0.48 -4.75
C ARG A 55 -2.70 0.05 -3.28
N THR A 56 -1.52 0.17 -2.65
CA THR A 56 -1.36 -0.14 -1.23
C THR A 56 -2.24 0.74 -0.36
N SER A 57 -2.44 2.02 -0.70
CA SER A 57 -3.37 2.91 0.02
C SER A 57 -4.83 2.46 -0.07
N VAL A 58 -5.26 1.97 -1.23
CA VAL A 58 -6.61 1.39 -1.44
C VAL A 58 -6.77 0.12 -0.60
N LEU A 59 -5.77 -0.77 -0.62
CA LEU A 59 -5.78 -2.00 0.17
C LEU A 59 -5.80 -1.71 1.67
N ALA A 60 -5.04 -0.70 2.11
CA ALA A 60 -5.07 -0.18 3.47
C ALA A 60 -6.46 0.31 3.88
N PHE A 61 -7.14 1.08 3.02
CA PHE A 61 -8.51 1.54 3.28
C PHE A 61 -9.48 0.36 3.45
N LEU A 62 -9.43 -0.61 2.55
CA LEU A 62 -10.30 -1.78 2.58
C LEU A 62 -10.07 -2.64 3.82
N LEU A 63 -8.80 -2.81 4.23
CA LEU A 63 -8.42 -3.46 5.47
C LEU A 63 -8.90 -2.67 6.70
N ALA A 64 -8.70 -1.35 6.75
CA ALA A 64 -9.20 -0.49 7.82
C ALA A 64 -10.71 -0.65 8.01
N ARG A 65 -11.47 -0.67 6.90
CA ARG A 65 -12.91 -0.86 6.93
C ARG A 65 -13.30 -2.26 7.43
N ALA A 66 -12.60 -3.31 6.99
CA ALA A 66 -12.85 -4.68 7.45
C ALA A 66 -12.57 -4.84 8.96
N HIS A 67 -11.57 -4.12 9.47
CA HIS A 67 -11.17 -4.09 10.88
C HIS A 67 -11.84 -2.98 11.70
N LYS A 68 -12.76 -2.21 11.10
CA LYS A 68 -13.56 -1.17 11.75
C LYS A 68 -12.73 -0.07 12.43
N LEU A 69 -11.63 0.34 11.80
CA LEU A 69 -10.89 1.52 12.24
C LEU A 69 -11.77 2.77 12.08
N ASP A 70 -11.54 3.76 12.95
CA ASP A 70 -12.17 5.08 12.81
C ASP A 70 -11.55 5.89 11.66
N GLY A 71 -12.17 7.03 11.35
CA GLY A 71 -11.73 7.92 10.27
C GLY A 71 -10.26 8.37 10.42
N PRO A 72 -9.85 8.93 11.57
CA PRO A 72 -8.47 9.37 11.78
C PRO A 72 -7.42 8.26 11.62
N HIS A 73 -7.64 7.06 12.17
CA HIS A 73 -6.70 5.95 12.01
C HIS A 73 -6.70 5.40 10.59
N THR A 74 -7.86 5.40 9.92
CA THR A 74 -7.96 5.03 8.50
C THR A 74 -7.14 6.00 7.64
N ALA A 75 -7.26 7.30 7.87
CA ALA A 75 -6.47 8.32 7.16
C ALA A 75 -4.97 8.12 7.40
N ALA A 76 -4.57 7.92 8.67
CA ALA A 76 -3.17 7.67 9.03
C ALA A 76 -2.60 6.42 8.34
N LEU A 77 -3.37 5.32 8.30
CA LEU A 77 -2.97 4.09 7.61
C LEU A 77 -2.86 4.28 6.09
N CYS A 78 -3.82 4.95 5.47
CA CYS A 78 -3.81 5.20 4.03
C CYS A 78 -2.64 6.11 3.62
N THR A 79 -2.35 7.15 4.42
CA THR A 79 -1.15 7.98 4.25
C THR A 79 0.12 7.14 4.38
N ALA A 80 0.25 6.32 5.42
CA ALA A 80 1.41 5.46 5.60
C ALA A 80 1.62 4.52 4.41
N ALA A 81 0.55 3.88 3.94
CA ALA A 81 0.55 3.01 2.77
C ALA A 81 0.98 3.73 1.49
N ALA A 82 0.52 4.96 1.25
CA ALA A 82 0.91 5.74 0.09
C ALA A 82 2.40 6.14 0.09
N LEU A 83 3.02 6.28 1.26
CA LEU A 83 4.34 6.89 1.41
C LEU A 83 5.46 5.91 1.79
N HIS A 84 5.14 4.68 2.23
CA HIS A 84 6.11 3.81 2.90
C HIS A 84 7.39 3.51 2.09
N ASP A 85 7.29 3.55 0.77
CA ASP A 85 8.36 3.28 -0.18
C ASP A 85 8.88 4.52 -0.93
N CYS A 86 8.37 5.73 -0.63
CA CYS A 86 8.75 6.92 -1.41
C CYS A 86 10.24 7.28 -1.29
N ARG A 87 10.95 6.78 -0.27
CA ARG A 87 12.38 7.10 -0.04
C ARG A 87 13.33 5.96 -0.37
N ARG A 88 12.93 5.00 -1.21
CA ARG A 88 13.85 3.99 -1.77
C ARG A 88 14.91 4.60 -2.67
N HIS A 89 16.11 4.03 -2.68
CA HIS A 89 17.17 4.37 -3.65
C HIS A 89 17.18 3.42 -4.85
N ASP A 90 16.71 2.18 -4.67
CA ASP A 90 16.56 1.19 -5.73
C ASP A 90 15.42 0.19 -5.44
N ASP A 91 15.08 -0.60 -6.47
CA ASP A 91 14.07 -1.67 -6.41
C ASP A 91 14.62 -3.00 -5.84
N ARG A 92 15.78 -2.98 -5.14
CA ARG A 92 16.36 -4.16 -4.49
C ARG A 92 15.95 -4.20 -3.03
N ALA A 93 16.81 -4.71 -2.13
CA ALA A 93 16.46 -4.88 -0.72
C ALA A 93 16.31 -3.55 0.03
N ASP A 94 17.21 -2.60 -0.22
CA ASP A 94 17.29 -1.27 0.42
C ASP A 94 16.78 -1.24 1.87
N PRO A 95 17.41 -1.93 2.83
CA PRO A 95 16.81 -2.19 4.15
C PRO A 95 16.44 -0.94 4.97
N GLU A 96 17.02 0.21 4.64
CA GLU A 96 16.82 1.48 5.35
C GLU A 96 15.67 2.34 4.78
N HIS A 97 15.00 1.92 3.70
CA HIS A 97 13.98 2.76 3.04
C HIS A 97 12.82 3.13 3.96
N GLY A 98 12.33 2.21 4.79
CA GLY A 98 11.24 2.48 5.73
C GLY A 98 11.60 3.62 6.69
N ARG A 99 12.80 3.57 7.30
CA ARG A 99 13.27 4.64 8.18
C ARG A 99 13.37 5.98 7.46
N ARG A 100 13.95 6.01 6.25
CA ARG A 100 14.06 7.25 5.46
C ARG A 100 12.69 7.81 5.08
N ALA A 101 11.72 6.96 4.75
CA ALA A 101 10.36 7.37 4.43
C ALA A 101 9.63 7.94 5.65
N ALA A 102 9.85 7.37 6.83
CA ALA A 102 9.32 7.89 8.09
C ALA A 102 9.92 9.25 8.47
N ASP A 103 11.24 9.40 8.36
CA ASP A 103 11.95 10.67 8.62
C ASP A 103 11.42 11.76 7.67
N TRP A 104 11.34 11.44 6.37
CA TRP A 104 10.80 12.35 5.36
C TRP A 104 9.33 12.71 5.61
N PHE A 105 8.47 11.75 5.94
CA PHE A 105 7.07 12.05 6.25
C PHE A 105 6.95 12.98 7.46
N THR A 106 7.76 12.77 8.50
CA THR A 106 7.78 13.62 9.70
C THR A 106 8.15 15.06 9.36
N GLU A 107 9.13 15.26 8.48
CA GLU A 107 9.59 16.59 8.04
C GLU A 107 8.60 17.30 7.10
N HIS A 108 7.82 16.54 6.33
CA HIS A 108 6.99 17.07 5.24
C HIS A 108 5.47 16.93 5.44
N ALA A 109 5.02 16.44 6.60
CA ALA A 109 3.60 16.10 6.85
C ALA A 109 2.63 17.24 6.53
N GLU A 110 2.97 18.49 6.87
CA GLU A 110 2.12 19.67 6.62
C GLU A 110 1.87 19.94 5.13
N HIS A 111 2.77 19.49 4.26
CA HIS A 111 2.61 19.63 2.80
C HIS A 111 1.97 18.38 2.18
N VAL A 112 2.37 17.20 2.65
CA VAL A 112 1.97 15.92 2.06
C VAL A 112 0.52 15.57 2.38
N LEU A 113 0.06 15.83 3.60
CA LEU A 113 -1.30 15.48 4.02
C LEU A 113 -2.36 16.21 3.17
N PRO A 114 -2.31 17.56 2.98
CA PRO A 114 -3.22 18.24 2.07
C PRO A 114 -3.13 17.76 0.62
N ALA A 115 -1.91 17.46 0.12
CA ALA A 115 -1.72 16.97 -1.24
C ALA A 115 -2.40 15.60 -1.48
N LEU A 116 -2.47 14.75 -0.44
CA LEU A 116 -3.19 13.49 -0.45
C LEU A 116 -4.69 13.63 -0.08
N GLY A 117 -5.16 14.85 0.22
CA GLY A 117 -6.50 15.09 0.72
C GLY A 117 -6.76 14.42 2.08
N GLN A 118 -5.73 14.28 2.91
CA GLN A 118 -5.80 13.63 4.21
C GLN A 118 -5.75 14.65 5.35
N ASP A 119 -6.48 14.37 6.42
CA ASP A 119 -6.42 15.09 7.68
C ASP A 119 -6.06 14.09 8.79
N VAL A 120 -4.80 14.11 9.21
CA VAL A 120 -4.25 13.20 10.22
C VAL A 120 -3.82 14.01 11.44
N PRO A 121 -4.37 13.76 12.64
CA PRO A 121 -3.97 14.42 13.87
C PRO A 121 -2.48 14.19 14.21
N PRO A 122 -1.78 15.14 14.85
CA PRO A 122 -0.34 15.03 15.14
C PRO A 122 0.09 13.73 15.81
N ALA A 123 -0.65 13.25 16.81
CA ALA A 123 -0.34 11.98 17.48
C ALA A 123 -0.35 10.78 16.51
N LEU A 124 -1.31 10.74 15.58
CA LEU A 124 -1.41 9.67 14.59
C LEU A 124 -0.37 9.83 13.47
N ARG A 125 0.18 11.03 13.24
CA ARG A 125 1.32 11.21 12.32
C ARG A 125 2.57 10.51 12.84
N GLU A 126 2.85 10.63 14.15
CA GLU A 126 3.99 9.96 14.79
C GLU A 126 3.83 8.43 14.76
N GLU A 127 2.62 7.93 14.95
CA GLU A 127 2.31 6.51 14.89
C GLU A 127 2.37 5.96 13.46
N ALA A 128 1.88 6.72 12.47
CA ALA A 128 2.03 6.39 11.05
C ALA A 128 3.50 6.38 10.63
N ALA A 129 4.30 7.38 11.03
CA ALA A 129 5.74 7.41 10.80
C ALA A 129 6.43 6.19 11.44
N SER A 130 6.04 5.82 12.66
CA SER A 130 6.56 4.63 13.34
C SER A 130 6.23 3.35 12.57
N ALA A 131 5.01 3.22 12.04
CA ALA A 131 4.61 2.08 11.21
C ALA A 131 5.41 2.02 9.89
N ILE A 132 5.58 3.16 9.21
CA ILE A 132 6.42 3.27 8.00
C ILE A 132 7.86 2.83 8.30
N ALA A 133 8.44 3.29 9.42
CA ALA A 133 9.83 3.02 9.76
C ALA A 133 10.18 1.53 9.87
N VAL A 134 9.21 0.68 10.20
CA VAL A 134 9.41 -0.75 10.48
C VAL A 134 8.66 -1.68 9.52
N HIS A 135 7.95 -1.14 8.53
CA HIS A 135 7.06 -1.94 7.68
C HIS A 135 7.82 -3.05 6.92
N ASN A 136 9.08 -2.82 6.56
CA ASN A 136 9.92 -3.79 5.85
C ASN A 136 10.70 -4.75 6.78
N LEU A 137 10.70 -4.50 8.09
CA LEU A 137 11.46 -5.30 9.05
C LEU A 137 10.64 -6.50 9.56
N PRO A 138 11.25 -7.68 9.77
CA PRO A 138 10.64 -8.73 10.59
C PRO A 138 10.26 -8.21 11.98
N TYR A 139 9.16 -8.69 12.55
CA TYR A 139 8.68 -8.21 13.86
C TYR A 139 9.66 -8.47 15.00
N ASP A 140 10.41 -9.57 14.93
CA ASP A 140 11.45 -9.96 15.90
C ASP A 140 12.75 -9.16 15.73
N ALA A 141 12.89 -8.40 14.63
CA ALA A 141 14.01 -7.51 14.39
C ALA A 141 13.79 -6.08 14.95
N PHE A 142 12.63 -5.81 15.58
CA PHE A 142 12.36 -4.50 16.16
C PHE A 142 13.30 -4.23 17.34
N THR A 143 13.95 -3.07 17.32
CA THR A 143 14.67 -2.55 18.49
C THR A 143 13.70 -2.28 19.65
N PRO A 144 14.17 -2.19 20.92
CA PRO A 144 13.30 -1.88 22.05
C PRO A 144 12.47 -0.60 21.89
N ALA A 145 13.05 0.44 21.27
CA ALA A 145 12.37 1.69 20.98
C ALA A 145 11.26 1.50 19.93
N GLN A 146 11.56 0.78 18.84
CA GLN A 146 10.58 0.44 17.81
C GLN A 146 9.44 -0.43 18.36
N HIS A 147 9.76 -1.40 19.23
CA HIS A 147 8.74 -2.21 19.88
C HIS A 147 7.81 -1.37 20.77
N THR A 148 8.36 -0.42 21.52
CA THR A 148 7.57 0.52 22.34
C THR A 148 6.67 1.39 21.46
N ALA A 149 7.18 1.88 20.32
CA ALA A 149 6.38 2.65 19.37
C ALA A 149 5.27 1.80 18.72
N TYR A 150 5.61 0.58 18.28
CA TYR A 150 4.67 -0.41 17.76
C TYR A 150 3.51 -0.69 18.72
N GLN A 151 3.80 -0.81 20.02
CA GLN A 151 2.78 -1.09 21.03
C GLN A 151 1.74 0.03 21.20
N ARG A 152 2.02 1.27 20.79
CA ARG A 152 1.03 2.36 20.83
C ARG A 152 -0.07 2.19 19.79
N ALA A 153 0.30 1.77 18.59
CA ALA A 153 -0.63 1.59 17.47
C ALA A 153 -0.27 0.35 16.63
N PRO A 154 -0.41 -0.87 17.19
CA PRO A 154 -0.02 -2.11 16.50
C PRO A 154 -0.80 -2.31 15.20
N HIS A 155 -2.07 -1.90 15.20
CA HIS A 155 -2.96 -2.00 14.05
C HIS A 155 -2.44 -1.21 12.83
N LEU A 156 -1.80 -0.05 13.00
CA LEU A 156 -1.24 0.69 11.87
C LEU A 156 -0.07 -0.09 11.22
N THR A 157 0.80 -0.68 12.03
CA THR A 157 1.94 -1.47 11.52
C THR A 157 1.47 -2.77 10.88
N ASP A 158 0.59 -3.50 11.57
CA ASP A 158 0.14 -4.82 11.12
C ASP A 158 -0.70 -4.71 9.84
N LEU A 159 -1.59 -3.72 9.75
CA LEU A 159 -2.41 -3.48 8.55
C LEU A 159 -1.60 -2.88 7.40
N LEU A 160 -0.60 -2.03 7.66
CA LEU A 160 0.31 -1.53 6.61
C LEU A 160 1.09 -2.69 5.97
N LYS A 161 1.64 -3.57 6.80
CA LYS A 161 2.32 -4.80 6.33
C LYS A 161 1.38 -5.71 5.54
N ALA A 162 0.12 -5.83 5.97
CA ALA A 162 -0.87 -6.61 5.23
C ALA A 162 -1.22 -5.98 3.88
N ALA A 163 -1.38 -4.65 3.81
CA ALA A 163 -1.64 -3.93 2.57
C ALA A 163 -0.48 -4.06 1.58
N ASP A 164 0.77 -3.84 2.02
CA ASP A 164 1.97 -4.03 1.19
C ASP A 164 2.09 -5.48 0.71
N CYS A 165 1.87 -6.44 1.62
CA CYS A 165 1.86 -7.86 1.30
C CYS A 165 0.87 -8.18 0.18
N LEU A 166 -0.36 -7.66 0.25
CA LEU A 166 -1.41 -7.89 -0.76
C LEU A 166 -1.06 -7.33 -2.14
N ASP A 167 -0.32 -6.22 -2.25
CA ASP A 167 0.09 -5.67 -3.54
C ASP A 167 1.24 -6.46 -4.21
N ARG A 168 1.77 -7.50 -3.56
CA ARG A 168 2.85 -8.32 -4.11
C ARG A 168 2.46 -9.19 -5.31
N TYR A 169 1.17 -9.28 -5.64
CA TYR A 169 0.73 -9.87 -6.91
C TYR A 169 1.36 -9.21 -8.14
N ARG A 170 1.86 -7.96 -8.02
CA ARG A 170 2.62 -7.27 -9.07
C ARG A 170 3.97 -7.92 -9.39
N LEU A 171 4.47 -8.81 -8.53
CA LEU A 171 5.80 -9.38 -8.67
C LEU A 171 5.77 -10.59 -9.63
N PRO A 172 6.81 -10.79 -10.45
CA PRO A 172 6.76 -11.70 -11.60
C PRO A 172 6.90 -13.19 -11.25
N LEU A 173 6.92 -13.57 -9.96
CA LEU A 173 7.13 -14.95 -9.52
C LEU A 173 6.21 -15.28 -8.33
N GLU A 174 5.55 -16.43 -8.36
CA GLU A 174 4.61 -16.88 -7.31
C GLU A 174 5.25 -16.93 -5.92
N ARG A 175 6.54 -17.30 -5.81
CA ARG A 175 7.24 -17.32 -4.52
C ARG A 175 7.34 -15.94 -3.84
N TRP A 176 7.06 -14.86 -4.58
CA TRP A 176 7.05 -13.50 -4.08
C TRP A 176 5.65 -12.96 -3.82
N TRP A 177 4.61 -13.72 -4.21
CA TRP A 177 3.22 -13.37 -3.99
C TRP A 177 2.84 -13.41 -2.50
N PRO A 178 1.70 -12.85 -2.11
CA PRO A 178 1.34 -12.71 -0.70
C PRO A 178 1.38 -14.05 0.04
N ASN A 179 2.09 -14.08 1.17
CA ASN A 179 2.06 -15.19 2.12
C ASN A 179 1.47 -14.70 3.44
N LEU A 180 0.19 -15.00 3.64
CA LEU A 180 -0.60 -14.48 4.76
C LEU A 180 -0.20 -15.08 6.12
N ILE A 181 0.54 -16.19 6.15
CA ILE A 181 0.98 -16.87 7.39
C ILE A 181 1.88 -15.97 8.24
N HIS A 182 2.56 -15.00 7.63
CA HIS A 182 3.45 -14.07 8.33
C HIS A 182 2.75 -12.79 8.83
N LEU A 183 1.46 -12.62 8.53
CA LEU A 183 0.68 -11.47 8.96
C LEU A 183 0.12 -11.70 10.38
N ARG A 184 0.04 -10.62 11.17
CA ARG A 184 -0.53 -10.62 12.53
C ARG A 184 -2.03 -10.26 12.56
N VAL A 185 -2.61 -10.02 11.40
CA VAL A 185 -3.98 -9.58 11.20
C VAL A 185 -4.70 -10.53 10.26
N ALA A 186 -5.99 -10.74 10.51
CA ALA A 186 -6.83 -11.49 9.60
C ALA A 186 -7.04 -10.69 8.31
N VAL A 187 -6.81 -11.32 7.16
CA VAL A 187 -7.15 -10.76 5.85
C VAL A 187 -8.43 -11.46 5.37
N PRO A 188 -9.53 -10.73 5.15
CA PRO A 188 -10.74 -11.29 4.57
C PRO A 188 -10.48 -12.00 3.23
N ASP A 189 -11.10 -13.16 3.02
CA ASP A 189 -10.84 -14.02 1.85
C ASP A 189 -11.17 -13.36 0.49
N TRP A 190 -11.99 -12.30 0.48
CA TRP A 190 -12.30 -11.52 -0.73
C TRP A 190 -11.22 -10.50 -1.13
N LEU A 191 -10.28 -10.17 -0.24
CA LEU A 191 -9.23 -9.19 -0.51
C LEU A 191 -8.14 -9.70 -1.46
N PRO A 192 -7.61 -10.93 -1.33
CA PRO A 192 -6.61 -11.44 -2.27
C PRO A 192 -7.02 -11.39 -3.76
N PRO A 193 -8.19 -11.91 -4.19
CA PRO A 193 -8.60 -11.78 -5.59
C PRO A 193 -8.85 -10.33 -6.02
N LEU A 194 -9.33 -9.46 -5.12
CA LEU A 194 -9.47 -8.04 -5.42
C LEU A 194 -8.10 -7.36 -5.60
N ALA A 195 -7.13 -7.65 -4.74
CA ALA A 195 -5.78 -7.09 -4.82
C ALA A 195 -5.07 -7.50 -6.12
N HIS A 196 -5.21 -8.76 -6.50
CA HIS A 196 -4.74 -9.25 -7.80
C HIS A 196 -5.42 -8.52 -8.96
N GLY A 197 -6.75 -8.37 -8.92
CA GLY A 197 -7.49 -7.61 -9.93
C GLY A 197 -7.03 -6.16 -10.04
N LEU A 198 -6.77 -5.48 -8.90
CA LEU A 198 -6.27 -4.10 -8.90
C LEU A 198 -4.94 -4.00 -9.65
N VAL A 199 -4.01 -4.94 -9.43
CA VAL A 199 -2.74 -5.00 -10.18
C VAL A 199 -3.02 -5.16 -11.67
N VAL A 200 -3.78 -6.19 -12.06
CA VAL A 200 -4.01 -6.51 -13.49
C VAL A 200 -4.65 -5.33 -14.23
N HIS A 201 -5.77 -4.81 -13.71
CA HIS A 201 -6.51 -3.75 -14.39
C HIS A 201 -5.75 -2.42 -14.41
N SER A 202 -5.08 -2.04 -13.31
CA SER A 202 -4.34 -0.77 -13.27
C SER A 202 -3.06 -0.81 -14.12
N GLU A 203 -2.31 -1.92 -14.11
CA GLU A 203 -1.11 -2.05 -14.94
C GLU A 203 -1.48 -2.15 -16.43
N GLN A 204 -2.60 -2.80 -16.79
CA GLN A 204 -3.09 -2.81 -18.16
C GLN A 204 -3.46 -1.40 -18.65
N ALA A 205 -4.16 -0.62 -17.81
CA ALA A 205 -4.49 0.77 -18.14
C ALA A 205 -3.23 1.64 -18.28
N ARG A 206 -2.24 1.48 -17.38
CA ARG A 206 -0.92 2.12 -17.50
C ARG A 206 -0.22 1.77 -18.81
N PHE A 207 -0.26 0.49 -19.22
CA PHE A 207 0.32 0.04 -20.48
C PHE A 207 -0.35 0.71 -21.71
N HIS A 208 -1.63 1.05 -21.60
CA HIS A 208 -2.38 1.79 -22.62
C HIS A 208 -2.27 3.32 -22.49
N GLY A 209 -1.40 3.83 -21.62
CA GLY A 209 -1.08 5.26 -21.52
C GLY A 209 -1.90 6.04 -20.48
N ALA A 210 -2.70 5.37 -19.64
CA ALA A 210 -3.40 6.06 -18.55
C ALA A 210 -2.42 6.60 -17.49
N GLY A 211 -2.79 7.70 -16.82
CA GLY A 211 -2.10 8.17 -15.62
C GLY A 211 -2.30 7.21 -14.44
N HIS A 212 -1.44 7.29 -13.41
CA HIS A 212 -1.53 6.39 -12.23
C HIS A 212 -2.90 6.45 -11.54
N ARG A 213 -3.44 7.65 -11.35
CA ARG A 213 -4.74 7.86 -10.71
C ARG A 213 -5.89 7.29 -11.54
N ASP A 214 -5.92 7.62 -12.83
CA ASP A 214 -6.98 7.19 -13.75
C ASP A 214 -6.98 5.66 -13.89
N ALA A 215 -5.80 5.07 -14.08
CA ALA A 215 -5.63 3.62 -14.16
C ALA A 215 -6.18 2.88 -12.93
N LEU A 216 -5.91 3.39 -11.72
CA LEU A 216 -6.42 2.79 -10.49
C LEU A 216 -7.91 3.04 -10.27
N THR A 217 -8.42 4.21 -10.67
CA THR A 217 -9.85 4.56 -10.59
C THR A 217 -10.68 3.66 -11.53
N ASP A 218 -10.18 3.43 -12.75
CA ASP A 218 -10.80 2.53 -13.71
C ASP A 218 -10.78 1.08 -13.22
N ALA A 219 -9.66 0.63 -12.63
CA ALA A 219 -9.54 -0.69 -12.02
C ALA A 219 -10.57 -0.90 -10.89
N LEU A 220 -10.70 0.06 -9.98
CA LEU A 220 -11.71 0.03 -8.92
C LEU A 220 -13.11 -0.05 -9.51
N THR A 221 -13.42 0.82 -10.47
CA THR A 221 -14.73 0.84 -11.14
C THR A 221 -15.07 -0.49 -11.82
N ALA A 222 -14.08 -1.20 -12.36
CA ALA A 222 -14.28 -2.51 -12.97
C ALA A 222 -14.54 -3.62 -11.94
N LEU A 223 -13.89 -3.55 -10.77
CA LEU A 223 -13.89 -4.61 -9.76
C LEU A 223 -14.99 -4.48 -8.70
N THR A 224 -15.58 -3.30 -8.53
CA THR A 224 -16.60 -3.05 -7.49
C THR A 224 -18.04 -3.08 -8.04
N ARG A 225 -18.25 -3.55 -9.26
CA ARG A 225 -19.58 -3.65 -9.91
C ARG A 225 -20.35 -4.90 -9.51
#